data_AF-A0A418VBK9-F1
#
_entry.id   AF-A0A418VBK9-F1
#
_cell.length_a   1.000
_cell.length_b   1.000
_cell.length_c   1.000
_cell.angle_alpha   90.00
_cell.angle_beta   90.00
_cell.angle_gamma   90.00
#
_symmetry.space_group_name_H-M   'P 1'
#
loop_
_entity.id
_entity.type
_entity.pdbx_description
1 polymer ?
#
loop_
_entity_poly.entity_id
_entity_poly.type
_entity_poly.pdbx_seq_one_letter_code
_entity_poly.pdbx_strand_id
1 'polypeptide(L)'
;MISVSRTSALSTPNRRKSFTLEADQCLSLWGWQALTERIVTRPGHVLRVKGHLSLDAHPERLLVQAVRDVMTIEPTGQPRDNTCQLVVIGRDLNPSEEREFFARALTFQPSNPLARTGVAAER
;
A
#
# COMPACT_ATOMS: atom_id res chain seq x y z
N MET A 1 1.61 -16.20 28.48
CA MET A 1 1.35 -14.86 29.07
C MET A 1 1.12 -13.91 27.90
N ILE A 2 -0.14 -13.55 27.61
CA ILE A 2 -0.50 -12.74 26.44
C ILE A 2 -0.91 -11.36 26.96
N SER A 3 -0.15 -10.33 26.61
CA SER A 3 -0.47 -8.94 26.95
C SER A 3 -1.42 -8.38 25.90
N VAL A 4 -2.64 -8.04 26.32
CA VAL A 4 -3.63 -7.36 25.48
C VAL A 4 -3.71 -5.91 25.96
N SER A 5 -3.04 -5.00 25.27
CA SER A 5 -3.15 -3.56 25.53
C SER A 5 -4.48 -3.03 24.98
N ARG A 6 -5.37 -2.67 25.92
CA ARG A 6 -6.70 -2.10 25.70
C ARG A 6 -6.57 -0.67 25.14
N THR A 7 -7.07 -0.40 23.94
CA THR A 7 -7.17 0.97 23.40
C THR A 7 -8.59 1.50 23.62
N SER A 8 -8.73 2.61 24.34
CA SER A 8 -10.00 3.29 24.57
C SER A 8 -10.42 4.09 23.33
N ALA A 9 -11.66 3.87 22.87
CA ALA A 9 -12.26 4.60 21.77
C ALA A 9 -13.15 5.74 22.32
N LEU A 10 -12.72 6.99 22.15
CA LEU A 10 -13.59 8.16 22.19
C LEU A 10 -13.89 8.57 20.74
N SER A 11 -15.12 8.32 20.29
CA SER A 11 -15.62 8.74 18.97
C SER A 11 -15.59 10.27 18.88
N THR A 12 -14.71 10.79 18.04
CA THR A 12 -14.67 12.22 17.67
C THR A 12 -14.66 12.26 16.14
N PRO A 13 -15.64 12.90 15.49
CA PRO A 13 -15.64 13.05 14.05
C PRO A 13 -14.46 13.95 13.68
N ASN A 14 -13.68 13.58 12.65
CA ASN A 14 -12.39 14.18 12.24
C ASN A 14 -11.10 13.75 12.98
N ARG A 15 -11.02 12.57 13.62
CA ARG A 15 -9.71 12.09 14.10
C ARG A 15 -8.82 11.65 12.94
N ARG A 16 -7.80 12.46 12.65
CA ARG A 16 -6.63 12.01 11.90
C ARG A 16 -6.05 10.79 12.61
N LYS A 17 -5.91 9.68 11.90
CA LYS A 17 -5.28 8.45 12.37
C LYS A 17 -3.94 8.28 11.66
N SER A 18 -2.99 7.69 12.37
CA SER A 18 -1.74 7.18 11.82
C SER A 18 -1.60 5.72 12.21
N PHE A 19 -1.23 4.88 11.26
CA PHE A 19 -0.94 3.46 11.50
C PHE A 19 0.11 2.99 10.50
N THR A 20 0.77 1.89 10.85
CA THR A 20 1.77 1.26 9.99
C THR A 20 1.21 0.00 9.35
N LEU A 21 1.48 -0.15 8.06
CA LEU A 21 1.31 -1.38 7.28
C LEU A 21 2.70 -2.02 7.18
N GLU A 22 2.83 -3.26 7.64
CA GLU A 22 4.11 -3.98 7.73
C GLU A 22 3.95 -5.37 7.15
N ALA A 23 4.98 -5.84 6.46
CA ALA A 23 5.07 -7.21 5.97
C ALA A 23 6.52 -7.64 5.75
N ASP A 24 6.81 -8.89 6.10
CA ASP A 24 8.07 -9.57 5.79
C ASP A 24 7.98 -10.29 4.42
N GLN A 25 7.38 -9.62 3.43
CA GLN A 25 7.26 -10.10 2.07
C GLN A 25 7.35 -8.95 1.05
N CYS A 26 7.85 -9.26 -0.15
CA CYS A 26 7.72 -8.39 -1.32
C CYS A 26 6.27 -8.12 -1.69
N LEU A 27 6.01 -6.88 -2.09
CA LEU A 27 4.80 -6.51 -2.80
C LEU A 27 4.91 -6.95 -4.26
N SER A 28 3.85 -7.57 -4.77
CA SER A 28 3.73 -7.88 -6.19
C SER A 28 3.58 -6.61 -7.03
N LEU A 29 3.98 -6.64 -8.31
CA LEU A 29 3.75 -5.52 -9.24
C LEU A 29 2.27 -5.10 -9.32
N TRP A 30 1.35 -6.06 -9.31
CA TRP A 30 -0.08 -5.78 -9.36
C TRP A 30 -0.62 -5.30 -8.01
N GLY A 31 -0.09 -5.83 -6.92
CA GLY A 31 -0.34 -5.31 -5.58
C GLY A 31 0.08 -3.86 -5.42
N TRP A 32 1.21 -3.48 -6.01
CA TRP A 32 1.67 -2.10 -6.09
C TRP A 32 0.67 -1.23 -6.84
N GLN A 33 0.23 -1.63 -8.03
CA GLN A 33 -0.77 -0.88 -8.79
C GLN A 33 -2.05 -0.67 -7.96
N ALA A 34 -2.56 -1.73 -7.32
CA ALA A 34 -3.76 -1.65 -6.48
C ALA A 34 -3.57 -0.72 -5.28
N LEU A 35 -2.38 -0.76 -4.63
CA LEU A 35 -2.04 0.11 -3.51
C LEU A 35 -1.97 1.58 -3.95
N THR A 36 -1.31 1.87 -5.07
CA THR A 36 -1.23 3.23 -5.64
C THR A 36 -2.62 3.74 -5.96
N GLU A 37 -3.45 2.96 -6.66
CA GLU A 37 -4.84 3.31 -6.97
C GLU A 37 -5.64 3.61 -5.70
N ARG A 38 -5.54 2.75 -4.68
CA ARG A 38 -6.20 2.93 -3.38
C ARG A 38 -5.75 4.20 -2.64
N ILE A 39 -4.53 4.68 -2.84
CA ILE A 39 -4.02 5.92 -2.24
C ILE A 39 -4.54 7.13 -3.02
N VAL A 40 -4.32 7.17 -4.35
CA VAL A 40 -4.57 8.37 -5.17
C VAL A 40 -6.04 8.66 -5.42
N THR A 41 -6.91 7.64 -5.40
CA THR A 41 -8.37 7.82 -5.59
C THR A 41 -9.09 8.35 -4.34
N ARG A 42 -8.40 8.41 -3.20
CA ARG A 42 -8.97 8.85 -1.91
C ARG A 42 -8.19 10.02 -1.29
N PRO A 43 -7.93 11.13 -2.01
CA PRO A 43 -7.05 12.21 -1.56
C PRO A 43 -7.60 13.00 -0.35
N GLY A 44 -8.90 12.87 -0.05
CA GLY A 44 -9.53 13.42 1.15
C GLY A 44 -9.33 12.55 2.41
N HIS A 45 -9.13 11.25 2.23
CA HIS A 45 -8.98 10.27 3.32
C HIS A 45 -7.52 9.92 3.57
N VAL A 46 -6.74 9.64 2.53
CA VAL A 46 -5.29 9.38 2.64
C VAL A 46 -4.55 10.70 2.44
N LEU A 47 -3.93 11.21 3.50
CA LEU A 47 -3.29 12.52 3.47
C LEU A 47 -1.80 12.41 3.20
N ARG A 48 -1.13 11.44 3.83
CA ARG A 48 0.29 11.17 3.63
C ARG A 48 0.57 9.67 3.76
N VAL A 49 1.48 9.18 2.93
CA VAL A 49 2.07 7.84 3.06
C VAL A 49 3.57 8.00 2.97
N LYS A 50 4.32 7.35 3.85
CA LYS A 50 5.78 7.30 3.80
C LYS A 50 6.28 5.94 4.23
N GLY A 51 7.37 5.49 3.64
CA GLY A 51 8.08 4.30 4.11
C GLY A 51 8.87 3.64 3.01
N HIS A 52 9.12 2.35 3.15
CA HIS A 52 9.84 1.57 2.16
C HIS A 52 9.07 0.34 1.72
N LEU A 53 9.33 -0.10 0.49
CA LEU A 53 8.77 -1.31 -0.08
C LEU A 53 9.86 -2.14 -0.74
N SER A 54 9.70 -3.44 -0.65
CA SER A 54 10.35 -4.41 -1.53
C SER A 54 9.37 -4.77 -2.64
N LEU A 55 9.66 -4.41 -3.89
CA LEU A 55 8.86 -4.80 -5.05
C LEU A 55 9.48 -6.03 -5.73
N ASP A 56 8.66 -7.01 -6.10
CA ASP A 56 9.13 -8.21 -6.81
C ASP A 56 9.84 -7.89 -8.14
N ALA A 57 9.37 -6.85 -8.83
CA ALA A 57 9.88 -6.35 -10.09
C ALA A 57 11.10 -5.42 -9.97
N HIS A 58 11.58 -5.11 -8.75
CA HIS A 58 12.71 -4.21 -8.53
C HIS A 58 13.81 -4.85 -7.67
N PRO A 59 15.11 -4.72 -8.03
CA PRO A 59 16.21 -5.36 -7.30
C PRO A 59 16.58 -4.65 -6.00
N GLU A 60 16.27 -3.36 -5.90
CA GLU A 60 16.55 -2.54 -4.72
C GLU A 60 15.29 -2.29 -3.89
N ARG A 61 15.49 -2.01 -2.61
CA ARG A 61 14.46 -1.43 -1.77
C ARG A 61 14.10 -0.04 -2.27
N LEU A 62 12.81 0.29 -2.21
CA LEU A 62 12.25 1.53 -2.72
C LEU A 62 11.75 2.39 -1.57
N LEU A 63 12.07 3.68 -1.59
CA LEU A 63 11.47 4.69 -0.74
C LEU A 63 10.20 5.21 -1.39
N VAL A 64 9.10 5.18 -0.66
CA VAL A 64 7.80 5.67 -1.13
C VAL A 64 7.40 6.88 -0.31
N GLN A 65 6.98 7.93 -1.00
CA GLN A 65 6.37 9.10 -0.40
C GLN A 65 5.13 9.49 -1.20
N ALA A 66 4.01 9.68 -0.52
CA ALA A 66 2.80 10.22 -1.13
C ALA A 66 2.19 11.32 -0.25
N VAL A 67 1.68 12.35 -0.90
CA VAL A 67 0.88 13.41 -0.29
C VAL A 67 -0.39 13.51 -1.12
N ARG A 68 -1.50 13.01 -0.55
CA ARG A 68 -2.78 12.87 -1.25
C ARG A 68 -2.64 12.05 -2.55
N ASP A 69 -2.75 12.71 -3.69
CA ASP A 69 -2.72 12.17 -5.04
C ASP A 69 -1.33 12.25 -5.72
N VAL A 70 -0.37 12.94 -5.11
CA VAL A 70 1.00 13.03 -5.60
C VAL A 70 1.85 11.95 -4.92
N MET A 71 2.53 11.11 -5.71
CA MET A 71 3.36 10.01 -5.24
C MET A 71 4.72 10.01 -5.94
N THR A 72 5.77 9.74 -5.15
CA THR A 72 7.15 9.54 -5.59
C THR A 72 7.65 8.19 -5.10
N ILE A 73 8.41 7.51 -5.95
CA ILE A 73 9.11 6.27 -5.63
C ILE A 73 10.55 6.35 -6.11
N GLU A 74 11.50 6.02 -5.23
CA GLU A 74 12.93 6.17 -5.48
C GLU A 74 13.71 4.95 -4.97
N PRO A 75 14.67 4.39 -5.73
CA PRO A 75 15.59 3.38 -5.22
C PRO A 75 16.43 3.92 -4.06
N THR A 76 16.62 3.12 -3.01
CA THR A 76 17.43 3.54 -1.86
C THR A 76 18.93 3.28 -2.01
N GLY A 77 19.39 2.65 -3.11
CA GLY A 77 20.76 2.16 -3.23
C GLY A 77 21.05 0.91 -2.39
N GLN A 78 20.02 0.30 -1.80
CA GLN A 78 20.15 -0.88 -0.94
C GLN A 78 19.47 -2.07 -1.60
N PRO A 79 20.04 -3.28 -1.52
CA PRO A 79 19.41 -4.49 -2.03
C PRO A 79 18.00 -4.67 -1.43
N ARG A 80 17.09 -5.23 -2.22
CA ARG A 80 15.77 -5.64 -1.75
C ARG A 80 15.90 -6.64 -0.60
N ASP A 81 15.23 -6.36 0.51
CA ASP A 81 15.28 -7.16 1.75
C ASP A 81 13.99 -7.96 2.00
N ASN A 82 13.07 -7.95 1.04
CA ASN A 82 11.74 -8.55 1.13
C ASN A 82 10.86 -7.98 2.24
N THR A 83 11.19 -6.81 2.79
CA THR A 83 10.34 -6.13 3.78
C THR A 83 9.60 -4.95 3.19
N CYS A 84 8.41 -4.71 3.71
CA CYS A 84 7.60 -3.55 3.39
C CYS A 84 7.13 -2.89 4.69
N GLN A 85 7.31 -1.57 4.79
CA GLN A 85 6.80 -0.77 5.90
C GLN A 85 6.28 0.55 5.36
N LEU A 86 4.99 0.83 5.56
CA LEU A 86 4.38 2.09 5.19
C LEU A 86 3.62 2.70 6.36
N VAL A 87 3.99 3.91 6.73
CA VAL A 87 3.20 4.75 7.64
C VAL A 87 2.14 5.48 6.84
N VAL A 88 0.88 5.24 7.17
CA VAL A 88 -0.29 5.86 6.54
C VAL A 88 -0.90 6.85 7.52
N ILE A 89 -1.11 8.09 7.06
CA ILE A 89 -1.76 9.15 7.82
C ILE A 89 -3.00 9.60 7.05
N GLY A 90 -4.16 9.54 7.71
CA GLY A 90 -5.42 9.85 7.05
C GLY A 90 -6.57 10.19 7.98
N ARG A 91 -7.75 10.42 7.40
CA ARG A 91 -9.02 10.69 8.08
C ARG A 91 -10.01 9.59 7.76
N ASP A 92 -10.78 9.19 8.76
CA ASP A 92 -11.84 8.17 8.64
C ASP A 92 -11.35 6.83 8.06
N LEU A 93 -10.06 6.53 8.25
CA LEU A 93 -9.47 5.25 7.88
C LEU A 93 -9.76 4.20 8.96
N ASN A 94 -10.00 2.97 8.53
CA ASN A 94 -10.06 1.79 9.38
C ASN A 94 -8.72 1.03 9.28
N PRO A 95 -7.87 1.05 10.32
CA PRO A 95 -6.57 0.40 10.27
C PRO A 95 -6.64 -1.12 10.01
N SER A 96 -7.72 -1.79 10.39
CA SER A 96 -7.88 -3.23 10.15
C SER A 96 -8.13 -3.50 8.66
N GLU A 97 -9.06 -2.77 8.04
CA GLU A 97 -9.35 -2.90 6.60
C GLU A 97 -8.13 -2.57 5.73
N GLU A 98 -7.35 -1.57 6.12
CA GLU A 98 -6.14 -1.18 5.39
C GLU A 98 -5.05 -2.25 5.50
N ARG A 99 -4.92 -2.93 6.65
CA ARG A 99 -4.02 -4.07 6.81
C ARG A 99 -4.46 -5.30 6.02
N GLU A 100 -5.76 -5.61 6.04
CA GLU A 100 -6.32 -6.71 5.25
C GLU A 100 -6.15 -6.48 3.75
N PHE A 101 -6.41 -5.25 3.29
CA PHE A 101 -6.13 -4.88 1.91
C PHE A 101 -4.65 -5.06 1.58
N PHE A 102 -3.75 -4.56 2.44
CA PHE A 102 -2.32 -4.66 2.22
C PHE A 102 -1.85 -6.12 2.14
N ALA A 103 -2.33 -6.98 3.04
CA ALA A 103 -2.04 -8.41 3.02
C ALA A 103 -2.48 -9.09 1.70
N ARG A 104 -3.65 -8.72 1.15
CA ARG A 104 -4.09 -9.21 -0.16
C ARG A 104 -3.24 -8.67 -1.31
N ALA A 105 -2.79 -7.41 -1.20
CA ALA A 105 -1.95 -6.80 -2.23
C ALA A 105 -0.59 -7.50 -2.37
N LEU A 106 0.00 -7.99 -1.26
CA LEU A 106 1.29 -8.71 -1.28
C LEU A 106 1.32 -9.86 -2.29
N THR A 107 0.21 -10.60 -2.41
CA THR A 107 0.10 -11.78 -3.28
C THR A 107 -0.79 -11.56 -4.50
N PHE A 108 -1.26 -10.32 -4.73
CA PHE A 108 -2.23 -10.05 -5.80
C PHE A 108 -1.64 -10.36 -7.17
N GLN A 109 -2.32 -11.26 -7.89
CA GLN A 109 -2.07 -11.53 -9.29
C GLN A 109 -3.39 -11.47 -10.04
N PRO A 110 -3.47 -10.80 -11.20
CA PRO A 110 -4.67 -10.82 -12.01
C PRO A 110 -4.88 -12.23 -12.56
N SER A 111 -6.13 -12.67 -12.60
CA SER A 111 -6.50 -14.01 -13.05
C SER A 111 -6.27 -14.28 -14.55
N ASN A 112 -5.87 -13.29 -15.35
CA ASN A 112 -5.37 -13.46 -16.72
C ASN A 112 -4.73 -12.15 -17.24
N PRO A 113 -3.41 -12.04 -17.42
CA PRO A 113 -2.77 -10.80 -17.88
C PRO A 113 -3.00 -10.49 -19.38
N LEU A 114 -3.51 -11.45 -20.18
CA LEU A 114 -3.67 -11.31 -21.64
C LEU A 114 -5.12 -11.05 -22.11
N ALA A 115 -6.10 -10.95 -21.22
CA ALA A 115 -7.50 -10.71 -21.60
C ALA A 115 -7.80 -9.28 -22.10
N ARG A 116 -6.79 -8.40 -22.20
CA ARG A 116 -6.94 -7.01 -22.67
C ARG A 116 -6.47 -6.74 -24.10
N THR A 117 -6.02 -7.76 -24.84
CA THR A 117 -5.68 -7.65 -26.27
C THR A 117 -6.76 -8.31 -27.12
N GLY A 118 -7.99 -7.82 -26.98
CA GLY A 118 -9.10 -8.10 -27.90
C GLY A 118 -9.48 -6.82 -28.65
N VAL A 119 -8.57 -6.28 -29.45
CA VAL A 119 -8.94 -5.34 -30.52
C VAL A 119 -8.44 -5.93 -31.81
N ALA A 120 -9.41 -6.24 -32.66
CA ALA A 120 -9.30 -6.85 -33.97
C ALA A 120 -8.18 -6.23 -34.82
N ALA A 121 -7.27 -7.09 -35.29
CA ALA A 121 -6.66 -6.88 -36.59
C ALA A 121 -7.73 -7.21 -37.64
N GLU A 122 -8.52 -6.20 -37.99
CA GLU A 122 -9.39 -6.25 -39.16
C GLU A 122 -8.53 -6.05 -40.42
N ARG A 123 -8.93 -6.77 -41.45
CA ARG A 123 -8.21 -7.02 -42.70
C ARG A 123 -8.22 -5.82 -43.64
#